data_AF-A0A956Z640-F1
#
_entry.id   AF-A0A956Z640-F1
#
_cell.length_a   1.000
_cell.length_b   1.000
_cell.length_c   1.000
_cell.angle_alpha   90.00
_cell.angle_beta   90.00
_cell.angle_gamma   90.00
#
_symmetry.space_group_name_H-M   'P 1'
#
loop_
_entity.id
_entity.type
_entity.pdbx_description
1 polymer ?
#
loop_
_entity_poly.entity_id
_entity_poly.type
_entity_poly.pdbx_seq_one_letter_code
_entity_poly.pdbx_strand_id
1 'polypeptide(L)'
;SLQGKRLYFGLARTPEIYSVALDDSGAFTDDIRLETALTDTAAFANERASSITFHGPAQLVIKMERFDFNLVSPTEHVTTYLSYSYNANEDTWELLTSQDVSE
;
A
#
# COMPACT_ATOMS: atom_id res chain seq x y z
N SER A 1 -3.27 -24.34 -1.48
CA SER A 1 -4.04 -23.08 -1.56
C SER A 1 -3.66 -22.24 -0.37
N LEU A 2 -3.26 -20.98 -0.56
CA LEU A 2 -3.08 -20.05 0.55
C LEU A 2 -4.46 -19.66 1.10
N GLN A 3 -5.04 -20.57 1.90
CA GLN A 3 -6.31 -20.36 2.60
C GLN A 3 -6.02 -19.64 3.91
N GLY A 4 -5.87 -18.32 3.87
CA GLY A 4 -5.66 -17.53 5.07
C GLY A 4 -5.93 -16.06 4.80
N LYS A 5 -6.53 -15.37 5.77
CA LYS A 5 -6.67 -13.90 5.72
C LYS A 5 -5.27 -13.30 5.89
N ARG A 6 -4.99 -12.19 5.19
CA ARG A 6 -3.73 -11.45 5.35
C ARG A 6 -4.05 -10.03 5.83
N LEU A 7 -3.26 -9.52 6.77
CA LEU A 7 -3.25 -8.10 7.11
C LEU A 7 -2.21 -7.39 6.22
N TYR A 8 -2.59 -6.27 5.62
CA TYR A 8 -1.70 -5.47 4.78
C TYR A 8 -1.34 -4.16 5.48
N PHE A 9 -0.09 -3.74 5.37
CA PHE A 9 0.42 -2.54 6.04
C PHE A 9 1.56 -1.89 5.25
N GLY A 10 1.66 -0.58 5.33
CA GLY A 10 2.80 0.19 4.80
C GLY A 10 3.86 0.43 5.88
N LEU A 11 5.11 0.63 5.46
CA LEU A 11 6.18 1.07 6.34
C LEU A 11 6.27 2.60 6.41
N ALA A 12 6.60 3.14 7.59
CA ALA A 12 6.71 4.58 7.77
C ALA A 12 7.97 5.17 7.11
N ARG A 13 9.06 4.38 7.03
CA ARG A 13 10.37 4.87 6.56
C ARG A 13 10.64 4.56 5.10
N THR A 14 10.07 3.49 4.56
CA THR A 14 10.23 3.06 3.18
C THR A 14 8.86 3.01 2.48
N PRO A 15 8.80 3.33 1.19
CA PRO A 15 7.55 3.29 0.42
C PRO A 15 7.24 1.84 0.01
N GLU A 16 7.05 0.95 0.97
CA GLU A 16 6.81 -0.48 0.75
C GLU A 16 5.52 -0.92 1.42
N ILE A 17 4.80 -1.84 0.77
CA ILE A 17 3.64 -2.53 1.32
C ILE A 17 4.01 -3.97 1.63
N TYR A 18 3.75 -4.36 2.86
CA TYR A 18 3.90 -5.71 3.35
C TYR A 18 2.53 -6.30 3.68
N SER A 19 2.51 -7.62 3.81
CA SER A 19 1.43 -8.32 4.44
C SER A 19 1.94 -9.38 5.41
N VAL A 20 1.10 -9.77 6.36
CA VAL A 20 1.35 -10.89 7.26
C VAL A 20 0.14 -11.82 7.24
N ALA A 21 0.38 -13.12 7.10
CA ALA A 21 -0.71 -14.10 7.18
C ALA A 21 -1.26 -14.19 8.62
N LEU A 22 -2.58 -14.40 8.70
CA LEU A 22 -3.29 -14.62 9.94
C LEU A 22 -3.70 -16.10 10.04
N ASP A 23 -3.60 -16.67 11.24
CA ASP A 23 -4.16 -17.99 11.52
C ASP A 23 -5.70 -17.96 11.66
N ASP A 24 -6.30 -19.13 11.90
CA ASP A 24 -7.75 -19.26 12.05
C ASP A 24 -8.34 -18.47 13.24
N SER A 25 -7.49 -18.12 14.22
CA SER A 25 -7.86 -17.27 15.36
C SER A 25 -7.69 -15.78 15.08
N GLY A 26 -7.13 -15.43 13.92
CA GLY A 26 -6.79 -14.06 13.52
C GLY A 26 -5.47 -13.56 14.11
N ALA A 27 -4.64 -14.44 14.70
CA ALA A 27 -3.33 -14.08 15.21
C ALA A 27 -2.30 -13.98 14.08
N PHE A 28 -1.32 -13.09 14.26
CA PHE A 28 -0.21 -12.97 13.32
C PHE A 28 0.63 -14.23 13.30
N THR A 29 0.98 -14.67 12.10
CA THR A 29 2.00 -15.71 11.86
C THR A 29 3.33 -15.06 11.52
N ASP A 30 4.38 -15.86 11.35
CA ASP A 30 5.71 -15.37 10.92
C ASP A 30 5.85 -15.20 9.39
N ASP A 31 4.76 -15.40 8.62
CA ASP A 31 4.75 -15.27 7.16
C ASP A 31 4.54 -13.81 6.71
N ILE A 32 5.56 -12.98 6.98
CA ILE A 32 5.64 -11.60 6.48
C ILE A 32 6.14 -11.62 5.02
N ARG A 33 5.39 -10.96 4.14
CA ARG A 33 5.66 -10.88 2.71
C ARG A 33 5.71 -9.44 2.23
N LEU A 34 6.71 -9.10 1.41
CA LEU A 34 6.70 -7.88 0.62
C LEU A 34 5.72 -8.07 -0.55
N GLU A 35 4.70 -7.22 -0.63
CA GLU A 35 3.70 -7.28 -1.71
C GLU A 35 4.10 -6.39 -2.89
N THR A 36 4.55 -5.16 -2.58
CA THR A 36 5.00 -4.21 -3.60
C THR A 36 5.87 -3.11 -2.99
N ALA A 37 6.81 -2.61 -3.79
CA ALA A 37 7.52 -1.37 -3.55
C ALA A 37 6.89 -0.26 -4.39
N LEU A 38 6.59 0.87 -3.77
CA LEU A 38 5.92 2.02 -4.39
C LEU A 38 6.91 3.04 -4.95
N THR A 39 8.22 2.73 -4.98
CA THR A 39 9.29 3.65 -5.40
C THR A 39 9.15 4.16 -6.82
N ASP A 40 8.66 3.33 -7.74
CA ASP A 40 8.52 3.69 -9.15
C ASP A 40 7.15 4.32 -9.47
N THR A 41 6.23 4.29 -8.51
CA THR A 41 4.84 4.74 -8.67
C THR A 41 4.53 6.00 -7.88
N ALA A 42 5.30 6.28 -6.83
CA ALA A 42 5.21 7.49 -6.05
C ALA A 42 5.57 8.71 -6.93
N ALA A 43 4.78 9.77 -6.84
CA ALA A 43 5.10 11.04 -7.49
C ALA A 43 6.32 11.69 -6.82
N PHE A 44 6.52 11.44 -5.52
CA PHE A 44 7.65 11.98 -4.76
C PHE A 44 8.32 10.91 -3.88
N ALA A 45 9.65 10.99 -3.75
CA ALA A 45 10.45 10.02 -2.98
C ALA A 45 10.10 9.95 -1.47
N ASN A 46 9.46 10.99 -0.95
CA ASN A 46 9.06 11.13 0.46
C ASN A 46 7.61 10.69 0.72
N GLU A 47 6.90 10.15 -0.26
CA GLU A 47 5.53 9.69 -0.05
C GLU A 47 5.48 8.34 0.67
N ARG A 48 4.50 8.19 1.57
CA ARG A 48 4.26 6.97 2.32
C ARG A 48 2.79 6.59 2.24
N ALA A 49 2.52 5.29 2.31
CA ALA A 49 1.15 4.80 2.37
C ALA A 49 0.50 5.29 3.68
N SER A 50 -0.59 6.06 3.56
CA SER A 50 -1.38 6.53 4.70
C SER A 50 -2.64 5.68 4.91
N SER A 51 -3.17 5.06 3.85
CA SER A 51 -4.32 4.16 3.91
C SER A 51 -4.27 3.09 2.83
N ILE A 52 -4.84 1.92 3.13
CA ILE A 52 -5.04 0.79 2.21
C ILE A 52 -6.51 0.40 2.30
N THR A 53 -7.21 0.42 1.16
CA THR A 53 -8.63 0.07 1.06
C THR A 53 -8.83 -1.03 0.03
N PHE A 54 -9.67 -2.02 0.35
CA PHE A 54 -10.04 -3.08 -0.58
C PHE A 54 -11.37 -2.77 -1.26
N HIS A 55 -11.39 -2.86 -2.60
CA HIS A 55 -12.58 -2.68 -3.43
C HIS A 55 -12.98 -4.04 -4.02
N GLY A 56 -13.68 -4.85 -3.23
CA GLY A 56 -13.98 -6.23 -3.60
C GLY A 56 -12.77 -7.17 -3.44
N PRO A 57 -12.81 -8.37 -4.04
CA PRO A 57 -11.86 -9.44 -3.70
C PRO A 57 -10.49 -9.29 -4.36
N ALA A 58 -10.38 -8.46 -5.40
CA ALA A 58 -9.20 -8.40 -6.24
C ALA A 58 -8.67 -6.99 -6.47
N GLN A 59 -9.24 -5.96 -5.84
CA GLN A 59 -8.76 -4.59 -6.01
C GLN A 59 -8.31 -4.00 -4.69
N LEU A 60 -7.11 -3.40 -4.70
CA LEU A 60 -6.51 -2.71 -3.58
C LEU A 60 -6.20 -1.28 -4.00
N VAL A 61 -6.59 -0.31 -3.18
CA VAL A 61 -6.32 1.11 -3.39
C VAL A 61 -5.45 1.61 -2.26
N ILE A 62 -4.29 2.17 -2.60
CA ILE A 62 -3.35 2.78 -1.67
C ILE A 62 -3.47 4.29 -1.80
N LYS A 63 -3.74 4.96 -0.68
CA LYS A 63 -3.56 6.40 -0.56
C LYS A 63 -2.15 6.67 -0.09
N MET A 64 -1.42 7.48 -0.85
CA MET A 64 -0.08 7.95 -0.51
C MET A 64 -0.10 9.44 -0.20
N GLU A 65 0.65 9.81 0.83
CA GLU A 65 0.81 11.19 1.27
C GLU A 65 2.29 11.49 1.47
N ARG A 66 2.69 12.74 1.17
CA ARG A 66 4.04 13.21 1.48
C ARG A 66 4.29 13.14 2.98
N PHE A 67 5.35 12.46 3.36
CA PHE A 67 5.78 12.37 4.74
C PHE A 67 7.04 13.22 4.95
N ASP A 68 6.82 14.53 5.02
CA ASP A 68 7.85 15.52 5.29
C ASP A 68 7.90 15.83 6.79
N PHE A 69 9.05 15.59 7.44
CA PHE A 69 9.31 15.97 8.84
C PHE A 69 9.55 17.48 9.01
N ASN A 70 8.92 18.31 8.19
CA ASN A 70 9.14 19.75 8.18
C ASN A 70 8.17 20.41 9.18
N LEU A 71 8.69 21.29 10.03
CA LEU A 71 7.89 22.11 10.97
C LEU A 71 7.02 23.18 10.28
N VAL A 72 7.08 23.27 8.95
CA VAL A 72 6.34 24.25 8.16
C VAL A 72 5.18 23.53 7.49
N SER A 73 3.96 24.04 7.69
CA SER A 73 2.77 23.52 7.01
C SER A 73 2.95 23.70 5.49
N PRO A 74 2.94 22.62 4.69
CA PRO A 74 2.92 22.75 3.24
C PRO A 74 1.73 23.61 2.81
N THR A 75 1.92 24.51 1.84
CA THR A 75 0.84 25.30 1.26
C THR A 75 0.03 24.54 0.21
N GLU A 76 0.51 23.36 -0.20
CA GLU A 76 -0.09 22.50 -1.22
C GLU A 76 0.03 21.04 -0.76
N HIS A 77 -1.11 20.36 -0.68
CA HIS A 77 -1.19 18.95 -0.31
C HIS A 77 -1.42 18.12 -1.57
N VAL A 78 -0.39 17.39 -2.01
CA VAL A 78 -0.51 16.42 -3.10
C VAL A 78 -0.75 15.05 -2.48
N THR A 79 -1.84 14.41 -2.91
CA THR A 79 -2.20 13.02 -2.57
C THR A 79 -2.14 12.17 -3.83
N THR A 80 -1.49 11.01 -3.74
CA THR A 80 -1.46 10.04 -4.85
C THR A 80 -2.31 8.82 -4.50
N TYR A 81 -3.20 8.42 -5.41
CA TYR A 81 -3.99 7.21 -5.31
C TYR A 81 -3.46 6.16 -6.29
N LEU A 82 -3.05 5.02 -5.76
CA LEU A 82 -2.62 3.87 -6.55
C LEU A 82 -3.66 2.76 -6.48
N SER A 83 -4.12 2.28 -7.63
CA SER A 83 -5.06 1.16 -7.71
C SER A 83 -4.35 -0.06 -8.27
N TYR A 84 -4.52 -1.21 -7.62
CA TYR A 84 -3.91 -2.47 -7.97
C TYR A 84 -4.97 -3.56 -8.16
N SER A 85 -4.69 -4.52 -9.05
CA SER A 85 -5.44 -5.76 -9.18
C SER A 85 -4.62 -6.94 -8.69
N TYR A 86 -5.26 -7.92 -8.06
CA TYR A 86 -4.60 -9.15 -7.63
C TYR A 86 -4.54 -10.16 -8.78
N ASN A 87 -3.34 -10.63 -9.12
CA ASN A 87 -3.11 -11.73 -10.04
C ASN A 87 -2.98 -13.04 -9.25
N ALA A 88 -4.02 -13.86 -9.27
CA ALA A 88 -4.07 -15.12 -8.52
C ALA A 88 -3.16 -16.23 -9.11
N ASN A 89 -2.72 -16.12 -10.36
CA ASN A 89 -1.83 -17.11 -10.96
C ASN A 89 -0.39 -16.94 -10.46
N GLU A 90 0.00 -15.69 -10.25
CA GLU A 90 1.35 -15.32 -9.80
C GLU A 90 1.41 -15.01 -8.30
N ASP A 91 0.25 -14.86 -7.65
CA ASP A 91 0.11 -14.42 -6.26
C ASP A 91 0.80 -13.07 -6.02
N THR A 92 0.54 -12.11 -6.91
CA THR A 92 1.13 -10.78 -6.94
C THR A 92 0.07 -9.70 -7.14
N TRP A 93 0.42 -8.45 -6.80
CA TRP A 93 -0.38 -7.28 -7.10
C TRP A 93 0.17 -6.55 -8.33
N GLU A 94 -0.71 -6.22 -9.25
CA GLU A 94 -0.38 -5.53 -10.50
C GLU A 94 -0.99 -4.12 -10.49
N LEU A 95 -0.19 -3.10 -10.80
CA LEU A 95 -0.66 -1.72 -10.86
C LEU A 95 -1.65 -1.54 -12.01
N LEU A 96 -2.84 -1.02 -11.70
CA LEU A 96 -3.84 -0.61 -12.68
C LEU A 96 -3.70 0.87 -13.05
N THR A 97 -3.67 1.75 -12.04
CA THR A 97 -3.69 3.20 -12.24
C THR A 97 -2.93 3.94 -11.14
N SER A 98 -2.36 5.09 -11.48
CA SER A 98 -1.86 6.11 -10.54
C SER A 98 -2.55 7.45 -10.83
N GLN A 99 -3.02 8.14 -9.80
CA GLN A 99 -3.69 9.43 -9.91
C GLN A 99 -3.23 10.39 -8.81
N ASP A 100 -2.68 11.53 -9.21
CA ASP A 100 -2.34 12.62 -8.30
C ASP A 100 -3.51 13.60 -8.18
N VAL A 101 -3.77 14.04 -6.95
CA VAL A 101 -4.79 15.03 -6.60
C VAL A 101 -4.11 16.12 -5.77
N SER A 102 -4.15 17.35 -6.25
CA SER A 102 -3.68 18.53 -5.52
C SER A 102 -4.88 19.27 -4.94
N GLU A 103 -4.85 19.51 -3.62
CA GLU A 103 -5.82 20.36 -2.90
C GLU A 103 -5.32 21.79 -2.71
#